data_AF-A0A2N7PLI5-F1
#
_entry.id   AF-A0A2N7PLI5-F1
#
_cell.length_a   1.000
_cell.length_b   1.000
_cell.length_c   1.000
_cell.angle_alpha   90.00
_cell.angle_beta   90.00
_cell.angle_gamma   90.00
#
_symmetry.space_group_name_H-M   'P 1'
#
loop_
_entity.id
_entity.type
_entity.pdbx_description
1 polymer ?
#
loop_
_entity_poly.entity_id
_entity_poly.type
_entity_poly.pdbx_seq_one_letter_code
_entity_poly.pdbx_strand_id
1 'polypeptide(L)'
;MPLKFYQKREISKSLQEKTTYQRLGEILHFLIEHLLYQKIFNPSREELKILITKAISFNQELLSEREYFEEKAYNILSKALKSEAWKFLKDLLSEPSEIYYEIEGFYQKENQGLRPDLLIVKNSVLYLIEIKLHQEDLKEEQINLYLSFLKELYPSNPIKVYLLTLEPFKLTLLQEIKAEGETHTTYGNKGLFHSTQLSIFEKFS
;
A
#
# COMPACT_ATOMS: atom_id res chain seq x y z
N MET A 1 16.41 -19.79 44.07
CA MET A 1 15.79 -18.45 44.17
C MET A 1 15.13 -18.13 42.84
N PRO A 2 13.79 -17.98 42.76
CA PRO A 2 13.13 -17.66 41.50
C PRO A 2 13.26 -16.16 41.20
N LEU A 3 13.81 -15.85 40.03
CA LEU A 3 13.86 -14.50 39.45
C LEU A 3 12.41 -14.03 39.22
N LYS A 4 11.93 -13.12 40.07
CA LYS A 4 10.71 -12.35 39.82
C LYS A 4 10.95 -11.47 38.60
N PHE A 5 10.37 -11.85 37.46
CA PHE A 5 10.25 -10.97 36.31
C PHE A 5 9.41 -9.74 36.72
N TYR A 6 10.08 -8.61 36.90
CA TYR A 6 9.41 -7.30 36.89
C TYR A 6 8.89 -7.05 35.48
N GLN A 7 7.68 -7.53 35.19
CA GLN A 7 6.89 -6.98 34.08
C GLN A 7 6.54 -5.54 34.46
N LYS A 8 7.34 -4.60 33.97
CA LYS A 8 6.93 -3.21 33.86
C LYS A 8 5.74 -3.21 32.91
N ARG A 9 4.53 -3.02 33.44
CA ARG A 9 3.36 -2.65 32.63
C ARG A 9 3.66 -1.28 32.04
N GLU A 10 4.29 -1.27 30.87
CA GLU A 10 4.14 -0.15 29.97
C GLU A 10 2.68 -0.20 29.53
N ILE A 11 1.88 0.66 30.17
CA ILE A 11 0.57 1.04 29.66
C ILE A 11 0.89 1.77 28.35
N SER A 12 0.97 1.00 27.27
CA SER A 12 1.14 1.50 25.92
C SER A 12 0.04 2.52 25.67
N LYS A 13 0.46 3.74 25.39
CA LYS A 13 -0.39 4.89 25.08
C LYS A 13 -1.46 4.47 24.04
N SER A 14 -2.72 4.57 24.46
CA SER A 14 -3.97 4.25 23.76
C SER A 14 -4.06 2.89 23.04
N LEU A 15 -4.75 1.92 23.66
CA LEU A 15 -5.57 0.94 22.95
C LEU A 15 -6.68 1.69 22.19
N GLN A 16 -6.36 2.30 21.05
CA GLN A 16 -7.41 2.59 20.08
C GLN A 16 -7.73 1.26 19.42
N GLU A 17 -8.90 0.70 19.73
CA GLU A 17 -9.42 -0.45 19.00
C GLU A 17 -9.46 -0.09 17.52
N LYS A 18 -8.71 -0.82 16.70
CA LYS A 18 -8.79 -0.65 15.25
C LYS A 18 -10.22 -0.94 14.83
N THR A 19 -10.81 -0.03 14.07
CA THR A 19 -12.14 -0.25 13.49
C THR A 19 -12.11 -1.47 12.55
N THR A 20 -13.28 -2.08 12.33
CA THR A 20 -13.44 -3.16 11.35
C THR A 20 -12.89 -2.77 9.97
N TYR A 21 -13.02 -1.50 9.58
CA TYR A 21 -12.49 -0.99 8.31
C TYR A 21 -10.97 -0.96 8.28
N GLN A 22 -10.32 -0.47 9.33
CA GLN A 22 -8.85 -0.45 9.40
C GLN A 22 -8.27 -1.86 9.35
N ARG A 23 -8.88 -2.80 10.08
CA ARG A 23 -8.49 -4.22 10.06
C ARG A 23 -8.64 -4.84 8.67
N LEU A 24 -9.76 -4.57 7.99
CA LEU A 24 -9.99 -5.02 6.62
C LEU A 24 -8.98 -4.41 5.64
N GLY A 25 -8.70 -3.11 5.77
CA GLY A 25 -7.71 -2.41 4.95
C GLY A 25 -6.34 -3.04 5.05
N GLU A 26 -5.87 -3.35 6.26
CA GLU A 26 -4.59 -4.03 6.49
C GLU A 26 -4.54 -5.42 5.85
N ILE A 27 -5.59 -6.22 6.01
CA ILE A 27 -5.69 -7.54 5.38
C ILE A 27 -5.61 -7.41 3.85
N LEU A 28 -6.40 -6.53 3.27
CA LEU A 28 -6.48 -6.38 1.82
C LEU A 28 -5.20 -5.80 1.23
N HIS A 29 -4.58 -4.83 1.90
CA HIS A 29 -3.31 -4.22 1.49
C HIS A 29 -2.22 -5.29 1.44
N PHE A 30 -2.03 -6.05 2.53
CA PHE A 30 -1.09 -7.17 2.55
C PHE A 30 -1.34 -8.20 1.44
N LEU A 31 -2.60 -8.57 1.21
CA LEU A 31 -2.95 -9.56 0.19
C LEU A 31 -2.66 -9.06 -1.21
N ILE A 32 -2.99 -7.80 -1.53
CA ILE A 32 -2.72 -7.21 -2.84
C ILE A 32 -1.22 -7.09 -3.05
N GLU A 33 -0.47 -6.58 -2.09
CA GLU A 33 0.99 -6.51 -2.18
C GLU A 33 1.60 -7.88 -2.40
N HIS A 34 1.17 -8.90 -1.64
CA HIS A 34 1.65 -10.26 -1.79
C HIS A 34 1.39 -10.82 -3.20
N LEU A 35 0.18 -10.63 -3.73
CA LEU A 35 -0.18 -11.06 -5.08
C LEU A 35 0.67 -10.35 -6.15
N LEU A 36 0.88 -9.04 -6.01
CA LEU A 36 1.69 -8.25 -6.95
C LEU A 36 3.18 -8.62 -6.86
N TYR A 37 3.71 -8.79 -5.65
CA TYR A 37 5.10 -9.17 -5.38
C TYR A 37 5.44 -10.56 -5.94
N GLN A 38 4.59 -11.54 -5.66
CA GLN A 38 4.74 -12.90 -6.18
C GLN A 38 4.29 -13.05 -7.65
N LYS A 39 3.81 -11.96 -8.27
CA LYS A 39 3.24 -11.94 -9.63
C LYS A 39 2.13 -12.98 -9.85
N ILE A 40 1.33 -13.24 -8.82
CA ILE A 40 0.19 -14.16 -8.85
C ILE A 40 -1.02 -13.40 -9.38
N PHE A 41 -1.12 -13.28 -10.70
CA PHE A 41 -2.19 -12.49 -11.33
C PHE A 41 -3.52 -13.24 -11.47
N ASN A 42 -3.49 -14.57 -11.44
CA ASN A 42 -4.66 -15.43 -11.60
C ASN A 42 -4.67 -16.53 -10.53
N PRO A 43 -4.75 -16.18 -9.23
CA PRO A 43 -4.83 -17.20 -8.18
C PRO A 43 -6.10 -18.04 -8.37
N SER A 44 -5.99 -19.34 -8.17
CA SER A 44 -7.17 -20.20 -8.01
C SER A 44 -7.97 -19.78 -6.77
N ARG A 45 -9.22 -20.26 -6.70
CA ARG A 45 -10.09 -20.00 -5.55
C ARG A 45 -9.47 -20.52 -4.26
N GLU A 46 -8.86 -21.70 -4.32
CA GLU A 46 -8.21 -22.37 -3.21
C GLU A 46 -6.96 -21.59 -2.75
N GLU A 47 -6.11 -21.16 -3.69
CA GLU A 47 -4.95 -20.31 -3.38
C GLU A 47 -5.36 -19.00 -2.72
N LEU A 48 -6.38 -18.32 -3.25
CA LEU A 48 -6.88 -17.07 -2.70
C LEU A 48 -7.40 -17.26 -1.25
N LYS A 49 -8.15 -18.33 -0.99
CA LYS A 49 -8.62 -18.66 0.36
C LYS A 49 -7.47 -18.92 1.32
N ILE A 50 -6.45 -19.69 0.91
CA ILE A 50 -5.28 -19.98 1.73
C ILE A 50 -4.54 -18.68 2.09
N LEU A 51 -4.36 -17.78 1.13
CA LEU A 51 -3.72 -16.49 1.37
C LEU A 51 -4.52 -15.63 2.36
N ILE A 52 -5.84 -15.52 2.19
CA ILE A 52 -6.71 -14.76 3.11
C ILE A 52 -6.64 -15.32 4.53
N THR A 53 -6.76 -16.65 4.68
CA THR A 53 -6.64 -17.31 5.98
C THR A 53 -5.28 -17.02 6.63
N LYS A 54 -4.19 -17.06 5.85
CA LYS A 54 -2.85 -16.73 6.35
C LYS A 54 -2.79 -15.27 6.81
N ALA A 55 -3.27 -14.32 6.00
CA ALA A 55 -3.29 -12.90 6.34
C ALA A 55 -4.03 -12.63 7.65
N ILE A 56 -5.20 -13.26 7.84
CA ILE A 56 -6.00 -13.12 9.07
C ILE A 56 -5.29 -13.76 10.28
N SER A 57 -4.61 -14.89 10.10
CA SER A 57 -3.92 -15.58 11.19
C SER A 57 -2.77 -14.78 11.81
N PHE A 58 -2.20 -13.82 11.08
CA PHE A 58 -1.18 -12.91 11.61
C PHE A 58 -1.74 -11.89 12.61
N ASN A 59 -3.06 -11.73 12.67
CA ASN A 59 -3.71 -10.76 13.54
C ASN A 59 -4.60 -11.48 14.56
N GLN A 60 -4.04 -11.71 15.76
CA GLN A 60 -4.70 -12.47 16.83
C GLN A 60 -6.04 -11.87 17.25
N GLU A 61 -6.22 -10.56 17.10
CA GLU A 61 -7.47 -9.85 17.41
C GLU A 61 -8.62 -10.21 16.46
N LEU A 62 -8.34 -10.78 15.28
CA LEU A 62 -9.33 -11.11 14.26
C LEU A 62 -9.88 -12.53 14.37
N LEU A 63 -9.34 -13.35 15.28
CA LEU A 63 -9.71 -14.76 15.37
C LEU A 63 -11.19 -14.98 15.70
N SER A 64 -11.80 -14.09 16.49
CA SER A 64 -13.23 -14.14 16.81
C SER A 64 -14.15 -13.70 15.67
N GLU A 65 -13.62 -12.94 14.71
CA GLU A 65 -14.36 -12.39 13.55
C GLU A 65 -13.88 -13.01 12.23
N ARG A 66 -13.16 -14.13 12.31
CA ARG A 66 -12.43 -14.71 11.18
C ARG A 66 -13.31 -14.97 9.97
N GLU A 67 -14.47 -15.60 10.15
CA GLU A 67 -15.38 -15.93 9.06
C GLU A 67 -15.86 -14.66 8.32
N TYR A 68 -16.15 -13.59 9.07
CA TYR A 68 -16.54 -12.30 8.51
C TYR A 68 -15.44 -11.70 7.63
N PHE A 69 -14.20 -11.63 8.13
CA PHE A 69 -13.09 -11.09 7.36
C PHE A 69 -12.70 -11.99 6.18
N GLU A 70 -12.77 -13.31 6.33
CA GLU A 70 -12.53 -14.25 5.23
C GLU A 70 -13.53 -14.04 4.09
N GLU A 71 -14.82 -13.97 4.39
CA GLU A 71 -15.86 -13.75 3.39
C GLU A 71 -15.71 -12.37 2.73
N LYS A 72 -15.52 -11.32 3.53
CA LYS A 72 -15.43 -9.95 3.02
C LYS A 72 -14.19 -9.75 2.14
N ALA A 73 -13.02 -10.20 2.59
CA ALA A 73 -11.80 -10.12 1.80
C ALA A 73 -11.89 -10.94 0.52
N TYR A 74 -12.46 -12.16 0.58
CA TYR A 74 -12.65 -13.00 -0.60
C TYR A 74 -13.56 -12.32 -1.63
N ASN A 75 -14.67 -11.73 -1.19
CA ASN A 75 -15.61 -11.04 -2.08
C ASN A 75 -14.99 -9.81 -2.75
N ILE A 76 -14.22 -9.01 -2.01
CA ILE A 76 -13.51 -7.84 -2.55
C ILE A 76 -12.46 -8.28 -3.55
N LEU A 77 -11.58 -9.22 -3.19
CA LEU A 77 -10.50 -9.69 -4.06
C LEU A 77 -11.03 -10.41 -5.30
N SER A 78 -12.08 -11.23 -5.18
CA SER A 78 -12.70 -11.90 -6.33
C SER A 78 -13.26 -10.91 -7.36
N LYS A 79 -13.76 -9.75 -6.92
CA LYS A 79 -14.18 -8.65 -7.81
C LYS A 79 -12.97 -7.90 -8.37
N ALA A 80 -11.98 -7.60 -7.52
CA ALA A 80 -10.74 -6.94 -7.91
C ALA A 80 -10.02 -7.67 -9.04
N LEU A 81 -9.82 -8.98 -8.92
CA LEU A 81 -9.14 -9.82 -9.91
C LEU A 81 -9.80 -9.82 -11.30
N LYS A 82 -11.08 -9.44 -11.40
CA LYS A 82 -11.82 -9.34 -12.67
C LYS A 82 -11.89 -7.92 -13.23
N SER A 83 -11.38 -6.94 -12.49
CA SER A 83 -11.48 -5.52 -12.84
C SER A 83 -10.48 -5.10 -13.92
N GLU A 84 -10.79 -4.01 -14.62
CA GLU A 84 -9.84 -3.36 -15.54
C GLU A 84 -8.57 -2.86 -14.81
N ALA A 85 -8.71 -2.42 -13.55
CA ALA A 85 -7.57 -2.03 -12.73
C ALA A 85 -6.58 -3.19 -12.53
N TRP A 86 -7.07 -4.40 -12.29
CA TRP A 86 -6.21 -5.57 -12.13
C TRP A 86 -5.53 -5.99 -13.44
N LYS A 87 -6.27 -5.92 -14.55
CA LYS A 87 -5.69 -6.15 -15.88
C LYS A 87 -4.55 -5.16 -16.17
N PHE A 88 -4.76 -3.88 -15.88
CA PHE A 88 -3.72 -2.87 -16.02
C PHE A 88 -2.49 -3.17 -15.17
N LEU A 89 -2.67 -3.52 -13.88
CA LEU A 89 -1.55 -3.88 -13.00
C LEU A 89 -0.78 -5.10 -13.51
N LYS A 90 -1.49 -6.13 -14.00
CA LYS A 90 -0.90 -7.31 -14.63
C LYS A 90 -0.06 -6.92 -15.84
N ASP A 91 -0.59 -6.13 -16.75
CA ASP A 91 0.11 -5.70 -17.97
C ASP A 91 1.34 -4.84 -17.62
N LEU A 92 1.22 -3.98 -16.61
CA LEU A 92 2.32 -3.16 -16.11
C LEU A 92 3.46 -4.03 -15.55
N LEU A 93 3.14 -5.05 -14.75
CA LEU A 93 4.09 -5.93 -14.06
C LEU A 93 4.56 -7.15 -14.87
N SER A 94 4.04 -7.34 -16.08
CA SER A 94 4.42 -8.46 -16.97
C SER A 94 5.90 -8.40 -17.36
N GLU A 95 6.36 -7.23 -17.78
CA GLU A 95 7.74 -6.99 -18.24
C GLU A 95 8.24 -5.60 -17.81
N PRO A 96 8.38 -5.34 -16.50
CA PRO A 96 9.00 -4.12 -16.03
C PRO A 96 10.52 -4.22 -16.15
N SER A 97 11.16 -3.08 -16.37
CA SER A 97 12.62 -2.99 -16.29
C SER A 97 13.05 -3.23 -14.84
N GLU A 98 12.38 -2.59 -13.88
CA GLU A 98 12.66 -2.72 -12.45
C GLU A 98 11.36 -2.57 -11.63
N ILE A 99 11.28 -3.24 -10.48
CA ILE A 99 10.19 -3.06 -9.50
C ILE A 99 10.80 -2.89 -8.12
N TYR A 100 10.36 -1.85 -7.43
CA TYR A 100 10.72 -1.57 -6.05
C TYR A 100 9.46 -1.63 -5.20
N TYR A 101 9.42 -2.56 -4.26
CA TYR A 101 8.36 -2.67 -3.25
C TYR A 101 8.85 -2.02 -1.98
N GLU A 102 7.94 -1.38 -1.25
CA GLU A 102 8.18 -1.06 0.15
C GLU A 102 9.53 -0.33 0.35
N ILE A 103 9.77 0.71 -0.46
CA ILE A 103 11.07 1.33 -0.71
C ILE A 103 11.68 1.91 0.58
N GLU A 104 12.31 1.06 1.37
CA GLU A 104 13.12 1.43 2.52
C GLU A 104 14.58 1.48 2.07
N GLY A 105 15.25 2.60 2.35
CA GLY A 105 16.70 2.71 2.18
C GLY A 105 17.20 3.68 1.12
N PHE A 106 16.32 4.38 0.41
CA PHE A 106 16.75 5.37 -0.59
C PHE A 106 17.03 6.78 -0.03
N TYR A 107 16.73 7.01 1.25
CA TYR A 107 16.64 8.35 1.82
C TYR A 107 17.67 8.60 2.92
N GLN A 108 18.42 9.69 2.78
CA GLN A 108 19.26 10.26 3.84
C GLN A 108 18.43 10.49 5.11
N LYS A 109 19.10 10.59 6.28
CA LYS A 109 18.50 10.66 7.63
C LYS A 109 17.31 11.63 7.80
N GLU A 110 17.17 12.63 6.94
CA GLU A 110 16.10 13.64 6.97
C GLU A 110 14.76 13.15 6.37
N ASN A 111 14.78 12.11 5.54
CA ASN A 111 13.61 11.58 4.82
C ASN A 111 13.29 10.12 5.21
N GLN A 112 13.71 9.69 6.41
CA GLN A 112 13.33 8.41 6.99
C GLN A 112 11.79 8.36 7.12
N GLY A 113 11.14 7.49 6.37
CA GLY A 113 9.69 7.27 6.44
C GLY A 113 8.92 7.49 5.13
N LEU A 114 9.59 7.80 4.01
CA LEU A 114 8.95 7.81 2.69
C LEU A 114 9.05 6.43 2.03
N ARG A 115 8.01 5.62 2.25
CA ARG A 115 7.89 4.26 1.71
C ARG A 115 6.66 4.21 0.81
N PRO A 116 6.79 4.55 -0.48
CA PRO A 116 5.71 4.26 -1.42
C PRO A 116 5.47 2.76 -1.47
N ASP A 117 4.20 2.37 -1.59
CA ASP A 117 3.83 0.95 -1.61
C ASP A 117 4.50 0.23 -2.79
N LEU A 118 4.45 0.85 -3.99
CA LEU A 118 5.01 0.28 -5.21
C LEU A 118 5.56 1.35 -6.17
N LEU A 119 6.79 1.15 -6.64
CA LEU A 119 7.38 1.88 -7.76
C LEU A 119 7.81 0.91 -8.86
N ILE A 120 7.35 1.15 -10.07
CA ILE A 120 7.67 0.33 -11.24
C ILE A 120 8.37 1.21 -12.27
N VAL A 121 9.51 0.75 -12.77
CA VAL A 121 10.22 1.37 -13.89
C VAL A 121 9.91 0.55 -15.13
N LYS A 122 9.25 1.16 -16.12
CA LYS A 122 8.93 0.50 -17.39
C LYS A 122 9.06 1.49 -18.54
N ASN A 123 9.86 1.14 -19.55
CA ASN A 123 10.10 1.98 -20.73
C ASN A 123 10.53 3.41 -20.36
N SER A 124 11.42 3.54 -19.37
CA SER A 124 11.88 4.83 -18.82
C SER A 124 10.79 5.70 -18.19
N VAL A 125 9.60 5.17 -17.94
CA VAL A 125 8.55 5.83 -17.15
C VAL A 125 8.51 5.24 -15.75
N LEU A 126 8.42 6.11 -14.74
CA LEU A 126 8.25 5.76 -13.35
C LEU A 126 6.75 5.71 -13.02
N TYR A 127 6.27 4.57 -12.57
CA TYR A 127 4.90 4.36 -12.12
C TYR A 127 4.91 4.22 -10.61
N LEU A 128 4.45 5.25 -9.92
CA LEU A 128 4.27 5.27 -8.48
C LEU A 128 2.82 4.86 -8.17
N ILE A 129 2.63 3.81 -7.39
CA ILE A 129 1.31 3.32 -7.01
C ILE A 129 1.22 3.32 -5.48
N GLU A 130 0.29 4.11 -4.96
CA GLU A 130 -0.10 4.09 -3.55
C GLU A 130 -1.40 3.29 -3.41
N ILE A 131 -1.48 2.45 -2.39
CA ILE A 131 -2.60 1.58 -2.08
C ILE A 131 -3.30 2.12 -0.83
N LYS A 132 -4.61 2.31 -0.92
CA LYS A 132 -5.46 2.74 0.20
C LYS A 132 -6.75 1.96 0.21
N LEU A 133 -7.38 1.82 1.39
CA LEU A 133 -8.68 1.19 1.46
C LEU A 133 -9.71 2.06 0.72
N HIS A 134 -9.80 3.33 1.08
CA HIS A 134 -10.63 4.33 0.42
C HIS A 134 -9.81 5.52 -0.10
N GLN A 135 -10.44 6.35 -0.93
CA GLN A 135 -9.76 7.52 -1.50
C GLN A 135 -9.45 8.58 -0.45
N GLU A 136 -10.33 8.73 0.56
CA GLU A 136 -10.19 9.72 1.63
C GLU A 136 -8.99 9.44 2.55
N ASP A 137 -8.46 8.21 2.52
CA ASP A 137 -7.29 7.80 3.30
C ASP A 137 -5.97 8.32 2.69
N LEU A 138 -5.98 8.88 1.48
CA LEU A 138 -4.80 9.43 0.82
C LEU A 138 -4.38 10.77 1.45
N LYS A 139 -3.09 10.91 1.74
CA LYS A 139 -2.48 12.16 2.20
C LYS A 139 -1.68 12.80 1.08
N GLU A 140 -2.16 13.93 0.54
CA GLU A 140 -1.49 14.61 -0.59
C GLU A 140 -0.03 15.01 -0.29
N GLU A 141 0.26 15.38 0.95
CA GLU A 141 1.63 15.70 1.41
C GLU A 141 2.60 14.54 1.17
N GLN A 142 2.16 13.30 1.36
CA GLN A 142 2.95 12.09 1.15
C GLN A 142 3.35 11.96 -0.34
N ILE A 143 2.42 12.21 -1.25
CA ILE A 143 2.66 12.16 -2.70
C ILE A 143 3.66 13.23 -3.13
N ASN A 144 3.53 14.46 -2.61
CA ASN A 144 4.46 15.55 -2.93
C ASN A 144 5.90 15.22 -2.50
N LEU A 145 6.06 14.57 -1.35
CA LEU A 145 7.36 14.12 -0.88
C LEU A 145 7.95 13.03 -1.79
N TYR A 146 7.15 12.03 -2.20
CA TYR A 146 7.58 11.02 -3.17
C TYR A 146 8.01 11.62 -4.49
N LEU A 147 7.23 12.56 -5.02
CA LEU A 147 7.51 13.22 -6.29
C LEU A 147 8.77 14.07 -6.25
N SER A 148 8.97 14.82 -5.17
CA SER A 148 10.17 15.65 -4.99
C SER A 148 11.42 14.77 -5.05
N PHE A 149 11.38 13.63 -4.35
CA PHE A 149 12.48 12.69 -4.35
C PHE A 149 12.72 11.99 -5.69
N LEU A 150 11.66 11.47 -6.33
CA LEU A 150 11.80 10.78 -7.61
C LEU A 150 12.37 11.70 -8.69
N LYS A 151 12.07 13.00 -8.64
CA LYS A 151 12.67 14.00 -9.53
C LYS A 151 14.15 14.25 -9.26
N GLU A 152 14.60 14.18 -8.01
CA GLU A 152 16.03 14.30 -7.71
C GLU A 152 16.82 13.10 -8.25
N LEU A 153 16.28 11.89 -8.11
CA LEU A 153 16.93 10.67 -8.59
C LEU A 153 16.83 10.47 -10.10
N TYR A 154 15.68 10.81 -10.69
CA TYR A 154 15.35 10.54 -12.08
C TYR A 154 14.78 11.81 -12.77
N PRO A 155 15.59 12.88 -12.89
CA PRO A 155 15.11 14.20 -13.34
C PRO A 155 14.52 14.17 -14.75
N SER A 156 14.99 13.25 -15.60
CA SER A 156 14.57 13.16 -17.00
C SER A 156 13.46 12.14 -17.27
N ASN A 157 13.00 11.40 -16.25
CA ASN A 157 12.01 10.35 -16.42
C ASN A 157 10.59 10.90 -16.17
N PRO A 158 9.61 10.60 -17.04
CA PRO A 158 8.22 10.85 -16.74
C PRO A 158 7.76 10.05 -15.51
N ILE A 159 6.91 10.65 -14.68
CA ILE A 159 6.35 10.03 -13.48
C ILE A 159 4.83 9.99 -13.60
N LYS A 160 4.23 8.82 -13.39
CA LYS A 160 2.79 8.62 -13.28
C LYS A 160 2.45 8.16 -11.88
N VAL A 161 1.63 8.92 -11.17
CA VAL A 161 1.19 8.60 -9.82
C VAL A 161 -0.23 8.07 -9.87
N TYR A 162 -0.41 6.85 -9.40
CA TYR A 162 -1.69 6.18 -9.30
C TYR A 162 -2.07 5.95 -7.83
N LEU A 163 -3.36 6.08 -7.56
CA LEU A 163 -4.01 5.58 -6.35
C LEU A 163 -4.78 4.31 -6.68
N LEU A 164 -4.43 3.20 -6.02
CA LEU A 164 -5.22 1.98 -6.00
C LEU A 164 -6.11 2.00 -4.75
N THR A 165 -7.39 2.23 -4.92
CA THR A 165 -8.38 2.05 -3.85
C THR A 165 -8.84 0.61 -3.81
N LEU A 166 -9.03 0.04 -2.62
CA LEU A 166 -9.44 -1.36 -2.45
C LEU A 166 -10.96 -1.52 -2.33
N GLU A 167 -11.66 -0.49 -1.83
CA GLU A 167 -13.12 -0.47 -1.70
C GLU A 167 -13.69 0.92 -2.11
N PRO A 168 -14.28 1.07 -3.32
CA PRO A 168 -14.32 0.10 -4.42
C PRO A 168 -12.93 -0.12 -5.05
N PHE A 169 -12.72 -1.32 -5.62
CA PHE A 169 -11.46 -1.64 -6.28
C PHE A 169 -11.29 -0.82 -7.58
N LYS A 170 -10.40 0.17 -7.56
CA LYS A 170 -10.21 1.11 -8.67
C LYS A 170 -8.79 1.65 -8.69
N LEU A 171 -8.24 1.81 -9.88
CA LEU A 171 -6.98 2.51 -10.10
C LEU A 171 -7.28 3.90 -10.69
N THR A 172 -6.80 4.95 -10.03
CA THR A 172 -7.02 6.35 -10.44
C THR A 172 -5.67 7.02 -10.68
N LEU A 173 -5.47 7.60 -11.87
CA LEU A 173 -4.32 8.45 -12.14
C LEU A 173 -4.52 9.77 -11.37
N LEU A 174 -3.65 10.04 -10.40
CA LEU A 174 -3.66 11.29 -9.64
C LEU A 174 -2.89 12.39 -10.37
N GLN A 175 -1.71 12.05 -10.87
CA GLN A 175 -0.81 13.02 -11.48
C GLN A 175 0.06 12.38 -12.55
N GLU A 176 0.29 13.11 -13.64
CA GLU A 176 1.27 12.77 -14.67
C GLU A 176 2.26 13.92 -14.80
N ILE A 177 3.52 13.63 -14.53
CA ILE A 177 4.63 14.57 -14.69
C ILE A 177 5.39 14.11 -15.91
N LYS A 178 5.41 14.93 -16.96
CA LYS A 178 6.26 14.67 -18.12
C LYS A 178 7.72 14.97 -17.76
N ALA A 179 8.65 14.39 -18.52
CA ALA A 179 10.05 14.80 -18.47
C ALA A 179 10.17 16.32 -18.65
N GLU A 180 11.20 16.95 -18.08
CA GLU A 180 11.40 18.40 -18.11
C GLU A 180 11.06 19.00 -19.49
N GLY A 181 10.04 19.86 -19.52
CA GLY A 181 9.54 20.52 -20.74
C GLY A 181 8.04 20.84 -20.76
N GLU A 182 7.19 20.11 -20.03
CA GLU A 182 5.73 20.33 -20.04
C GLU A 182 5.07 19.96 -18.69
N THR A 183 4.73 20.96 -17.87
CA THR A 183 3.91 20.79 -16.66
C THR A 183 2.48 21.25 -16.91
N HIS A 184 1.53 20.32 -16.86
CA HIS A 184 0.12 20.64 -16.61
C HIS A 184 -0.28 20.14 -15.23
N THR A 185 -0.54 21.07 -14.32
CA THR A 185 -1.10 20.79 -13.00
C THR A 185 -2.60 21.04 -13.03
N THR A 186 -3.41 19.98 -12.93
CA THR A 186 -4.82 20.09 -12.56
C THR A 186 -4.94 19.84 -11.06
N TYR A 187 -5.02 20.91 -10.27
CA TYR A 187 -5.34 20.83 -8.84
C TYR A 187 -6.83 21.11 -8.63
N GLY A 188 -7.53 20.17 -8.01
CA GLY A 188 -8.83 20.37 -7.36
C GLY A 188 -8.62 20.69 -5.89
N ASN A 189 -9.16 21.83 -5.46
CA ASN A 189 -9.09 22.49 -4.14
C ASN A 189 -9.14 21.64 -2.83
N LYS A 190 -8.25 22.06 -1.90
CA LYS A 190 -8.41 22.38 -0.46
C LYS A 190 -8.77 21.28 0.56
N GLY A 191 -7.87 21.10 1.53
CA GLY A 191 -8.19 20.72 2.91
C GLY A 191 -6.97 20.30 3.74
N LEU A 192 -6.30 21.27 4.38
CA LEU A 192 -5.39 21.00 5.52
C LEU A 192 -6.15 20.21 6.60
N PHE A 193 -5.68 19.05 7.06
CA PHE A 193 -5.76 18.56 8.46
C PHE A 193 -4.98 17.25 8.65
N HIS A 194 -4.59 17.00 9.90
CA HIS A 194 -3.43 16.25 10.38
C HIS A 194 -3.47 14.70 10.43
N SER A 195 -2.25 14.15 10.42
CA SER A 195 -1.62 13.08 11.22
C SER A 195 -2.05 11.59 11.15
N THR A 196 -1.08 10.78 11.56
CA THR A 196 -1.01 9.33 11.83
C THR A 196 -0.40 8.44 10.73
N GLN A 197 0.85 8.09 11.04
CA GLN A 197 1.72 7.06 10.48
C GLN A 197 1.34 5.72 11.14
N LEU A 198 1.28 4.63 10.37
CA LEU A 198 1.26 3.28 10.91
C LEU A 198 2.62 2.62 10.66
N SER A 199 3.40 2.47 11.72
CA SER A 199 4.60 1.63 11.77
C SER A 199 4.22 0.27 12.36
N ILE A 200 4.04 -0.74 11.51
CA ILE A 200 3.86 -2.13 11.95
C ILE A 200 4.98 -3.04 11.42
N PHE A 201 5.82 -2.56 10.50
CA PHE A 201 6.88 -3.39 9.91
C PHE A 201 8.32 -3.05 10.35
N GLU A 202 8.54 -2.14 11.31
CA GLU A 202 9.89 -1.78 11.79
C GLU A 202 10.60 -2.87 12.62
N LYS A 203 10.05 -4.08 12.76
CA LYS A 203 10.60 -5.13 13.65
C LYS A 203 10.94 -6.45 12.98
N PHE A 204 11.42 -6.42 11.74
CA PHE A 204 12.18 -7.53 11.19
C PHE A 204 13.36 -7.02 10.36
N SER A 205 14.42 -6.61 11.06
CA SER A 205 15.80 -6.59 10.57
C SER A 205 16.64 -7.58 11.38
#